data_AF-A0A6L7YBR6-F1
#
_entry.id   AF-A0A6L7YBR6-F1
#
_cell.length_a   1.000
_cell.length_b   1.000
_cell.length_c   1.000
_cell.angle_alpha   90.00
_cell.angle_beta   90.00
_cell.angle_gamma   90.00
#
_symmetry.space_group_name_H-M   'P 1'
#
loop_
_entity.id
_entity.type
_entity.pdbx_description
1 polymer ?
#
loop_
_entity_poly.entity_id
_entity_poly.type
_entity_poly.pdbx_seq_one_letter_code
_entity_poly.pdbx_strand_id
1 'polypeptide(L)'
;MLHLYLGSTQANRDSDDFRLREAYRALRARLDTDGMLELNTAELPARGLTPEALVGQASTVPFLANARMIVVEGLIVWLGGGRGVADAWQSLLDAQPTLPESNHLVLLEPAPPRAARPARG
;
A
#
# COMPACT_ATOMS: atom_id res chain seq x y z
N MET A 1 -9.73 1.51 6.80
CA MET A 1 -9.23 2.78 6.23
C MET A 1 -8.15 2.52 5.18
N LEU A 2 -8.20 3.19 4.02
CA LEU A 2 -7.20 3.10 2.94
C LEU A 2 -6.29 4.34 2.96
N HIS A 3 -4.98 4.12 2.91
CA HIS A 3 -3.92 5.12 2.84
C HIS A 3 -3.11 4.87 1.57
N LEU A 4 -3.01 5.89 0.71
CA LEU A 4 -2.23 5.81 -0.53
C LEU A 4 -1.11 6.84 -0.48
N TYR A 5 0.13 6.36 -0.50
CA TYR A 5 1.32 7.19 -0.57
C TYR A 5 1.98 6.99 -1.93
N LEU A 6 2.10 8.08 -2.70
CA LEU A 6 2.64 8.07 -4.05
C LEU A 6 3.98 8.79 -4.09
N GLY A 7 5.01 8.12 -4.61
CA GLY A 7 6.24 8.75 -5.06
C GLY A 7 5.98 9.63 -6.28
N SER A 8 6.71 10.74 -6.38
CA SER A 8 6.55 11.65 -7.51
C SER A 8 7.20 11.08 -8.78
N THR A 9 6.74 11.53 -9.95
CA THR A 9 7.36 11.24 -11.25
C THR A 9 8.50 12.22 -11.60
N GLN A 10 8.83 13.17 -10.72
CA GLN A 10 9.80 14.23 -10.97
C GLN A 10 11.25 13.79 -10.72
N ALA A 11 12.19 14.68 -11.03
CA ALA A 11 13.62 14.39 -11.15
C ALA A 11 14.33 13.95 -9.85
N ASN A 12 13.66 13.99 -8.68
CA ASN A 12 14.31 13.76 -7.38
C ASN A 12 13.75 12.53 -6.63
N ARG A 13 13.99 11.34 -7.21
CA ARG A 13 13.52 10.05 -6.67
C ARG A 13 13.99 9.76 -5.24
N ASP A 14 15.23 10.09 -4.91
CA ASP A 14 15.78 9.81 -3.58
C ASP A 14 15.06 10.65 -2.51
N SER A 15 14.73 11.91 -2.84
CA SER A 15 13.88 12.77 -2.01
C SER A 15 12.45 12.22 -1.91
N ASP A 16 11.90 11.65 -2.98
CA ASP A 16 10.54 11.12 -2.98
C ASP A 16 10.40 9.82 -2.19
N ASP A 17 11.35 8.89 -2.33
CA ASP A 17 11.41 7.67 -1.54
C ASP A 17 11.59 8.00 -0.05
N PHE A 18 12.45 8.96 0.25
CA PHE A 18 12.60 9.48 1.62
C PHE A 18 11.28 10.05 2.16
N ARG A 19 10.59 10.91 1.40
CA ARG A 19 9.31 11.50 1.81
C ARG A 19 8.22 10.45 2.02
N LEU A 20 8.16 9.45 1.13
CA LEU A 20 7.21 8.34 1.22
C LEU A 20 7.46 7.51 2.48
N ARG A 21 8.73 7.17 2.76
CA ARG A 21 9.12 6.45 3.97
C ARG A 21 8.86 7.26 5.24
N GLU A 22 9.10 8.56 5.23
CA GLU A 22 8.81 9.43 6.37
C GLU A 22 7.31 9.53 6.64
N ALA A 23 6.48 9.67 5.61
CA ALA A 23 5.03 9.68 5.75
C ALA A 23 4.49 8.35 6.30
N TYR A 24 5.05 7.22 5.83
CA TYR A 24 4.77 5.90 6.37
C TYR A 24 5.16 5.75 7.85
N ARG A 25 6.37 6.21 8.22
CA ARG A 25 6.84 6.20 9.61
C ARG A 25 5.96 7.05 10.53
N ALA A 26 5.56 8.23 10.07
CA ALA A 26 4.67 9.12 10.81
C ALA A 26 3.28 8.48 11.02
N LEU A 27 2.74 7.78 10.01
CA LEU A 27 1.52 7.00 10.17
C LEU A 27 1.69 5.89 11.20
N ARG A 28 2.78 5.11 11.11
CA ARG A 28 3.06 4.00 12.04
C ARG A 28 3.15 4.52 13.49
N ALA A 29 3.89 5.60 13.72
CA ALA A 29 4.01 6.21 15.05
C ALA A 29 2.68 6.72 15.61
N ARG A 30 1.78 7.23 14.75
CA ARG A 30 0.44 7.69 15.18
C ARG A 30 -0.49 6.54 15.55
N LEU A 31 -0.36 5.39 14.90
CA LEU A 31 -1.21 4.23 15.13
C LEU A 31 -0.73 3.35 16.30
N ASP A 32 0.58 3.35 16.56
CA ASP A 32 1.20 2.57 17.62
C ASP A 32 1.03 3.21 19.01
N THR A 33 -0.22 3.37 19.40
CA THR A 33 -0.62 4.02 20.67
C THR A 33 -0.42 3.14 21.90
N ASP A 34 -0.37 1.82 21.69
CA ASP A 34 -0.30 0.78 22.72
C ASP A 34 1.00 -0.05 22.64
N GLY A 35 1.87 0.22 21.66
CA GLY A 35 3.11 -0.53 21.42
C GLY A 35 2.90 -1.89 20.75
N MET A 36 1.69 -2.19 20.25
CA MET A 36 1.32 -3.50 19.71
C MET A 36 1.14 -3.50 18.18
N LEU A 37 1.38 -2.38 17.51
CA LEU A 37 1.15 -2.25 16.07
C LEU A 37 2.03 -3.19 15.25
N GLU A 38 3.27 -3.42 15.69
CA GLU A 38 4.20 -4.32 15.00
C GLU A 38 3.66 -5.74 14.89
N LEU A 39 3.09 -6.27 15.98
CA LEU A 39 2.45 -7.60 16.01
C LEU A 39 1.18 -7.66 15.15
N ASN A 40 0.63 -6.50 14.80
CA ASN A 40 -0.57 -6.33 14.00
C ASN A 40 -0.28 -5.74 12.60
N THR A 41 0.97 -5.79 12.16
CA THR A 41 1.40 -5.36 10.83
C THR A 41 1.63 -6.56 9.91
N ALA A 42 1.05 -6.53 8.71
CA ALA A 42 1.32 -7.50 7.66
C ALA A 42 1.88 -6.80 6.42
N GLU A 43 3.05 -7.23 5.96
CA GLU A 43 3.64 -6.77 4.70
C GLU A 43 3.36 -7.80 3.60
N LEU A 44 2.75 -7.38 2.50
CA LEU A 44 2.36 -8.25 1.39
C LEU A 44 3.12 -7.86 0.12
N PRO A 45 3.69 -8.82 -0.62
CA PRO A 45 4.33 -8.53 -1.89
C PRO A 45 3.27 -8.21 -2.95
N ALA A 46 3.48 -7.18 -3.77
CA ALA A 46 2.59 -6.86 -4.89
C ALA A 46 2.49 -8.02 -5.90
N ARG A 47 3.59 -8.75 -6.12
CA ARG A 47 3.65 -9.84 -7.11
C ARG A 47 2.75 -11.00 -6.69
N GLY A 48 1.71 -11.25 -7.49
CA GLY A 48 0.79 -12.36 -7.27
C GLY A 48 -0.24 -12.10 -6.18
N LEU A 49 -0.32 -10.88 -5.65
CA LEU A 49 -1.38 -10.49 -4.73
C LEU A 49 -2.71 -10.41 -5.48
N THR A 50 -3.75 -11.03 -4.94
CA THR A 50 -5.11 -10.94 -5.47
C THR A 50 -5.96 -9.99 -4.63
N PRO A 51 -7.02 -9.40 -5.21
CA PRO A 51 -7.98 -8.59 -4.46
C PRO A 51 -8.56 -9.33 -3.26
N GLU A 52 -8.92 -10.60 -3.40
CA GLU A 52 -9.55 -11.41 -2.34
C GLU A 52 -8.57 -11.66 -1.19
N ALA A 53 -7.31 -11.94 -1.50
CA ALA A 53 -6.26 -12.11 -0.49
C ALA A 53 -6.04 -10.81 0.29
N LEU A 54 -6.02 -9.67 -0.40
CA LEU A 54 -5.86 -8.37 0.24
C LEU A 54 -7.07 -8.02 1.13
N VAL A 55 -8.28 -8.25 0.65
CA VAL A 55 -9.52 -8.06 1.42
C VAL A 55 -9.52 -8.95 2.66
N GLY A 56 -9.14 -10.23 2.54
CA GLY A 56 -9.04 -11.13 3.69
C GLY A 56 -8.10 -10.61 4.78
N GLN A 57 -6.92 -10.11 4.38
CA GLN A 57 -5.98 -9.50 5.33
C GLN A 57 -6.50 -8.19 5.93
N ALA A 58 -7.12 -7.35 5.10
CA ALA A 58 -7.66 -6.05 5.49
C ALA A 58 -8.93 -6.15 6.36
N SER A 59 -9.63 -7.29 6.35
CA SER A 59 -10.83 -7.54 7.17
C SER A 59 -10.52 -8.19 8.52
N THR A 60 -9.28 -8.63 8.75
CA THR A 60 -8.89 -9.33 10.00
C THR A 60 -8.84 -8.36 11.18
N VAL A 61 -9.50 -8.66 12.29
CA VAL A 61 -9.49 -7.81 13.50
C VAL A 61 -8.09 -7.81 14.15
N PRO A 62 -7.59 -6.67 14.64
CA PRO A 62 -6.32 -6.62 15.38
C PRO A 62 -6.37 -7.45 16.67
N PHE A 63 -5.27 -8.12 16.98
CA PHE A 63 -5.06 -8.88 18.20
C PHE A 63 -4.48 -8.01 19.30
N LEU A 64 -5.25 -7.82 20.38
CA LEU A 64 -4.86 -7.05 21.58
C LEU A 64 -4.23 -5.67 21.25
N ALA A 65 -4.71 -5.03 20.18
CA ALA A 65 -4.22 -3.73 19.73
C ALA A 65 -5.34 -2.85 19.20
N ASN A 66 -5.11 -1.54 19.20
CA ASN A 66 -6.05 -0.54 18.69
C ASN A 66 -6.10 -0.50 17.16
N ALA A 67 -5.05 -0.97 16.47
CA ALA A 67 -4.95 -0.89 15.02
C ALA A 67 -4.29 -2.13 14.40
N ARG A 68 -4.73 -2.47 13.19
CA ARG A 68 -4.05 -3.41 12.27
C ARG A 68 -3.52 -2.64 11.08
N MET A 69 -2.30 -2.92 10.64
CA MET A 69 -1.72 -2.33 9.43
C MET A 69 -1.45 -3.40 8.39
N ILE A 70 -1.85 -3.15 7.15
CA ILE A 70 -1.55 -4.00 6.00
C ILE A 70 -0.78 -3.13 5.02
N VAL A 71 0.46 -3.49 4.70
CA VAL A 71 1.33 -2.71 3.83
C VAL A 71 1.56 -3.47 2.53
N VAL A 72 1.34 -2.80 1.40
CA VAL A 72 1.67 -3.33 0.08
C VAL A 72 2.55 -2.30 -0.63
N GLU A 73 3.76 -2.70 -0.99
CA GLU A 73 4.68 -1.83 -1.73
C GLU A 73 4.62 -2.12 -3.24
N GLY A 74 4.40 -1.08 -4.04
CA GLY A 74 4.43 -1.11 -5.49
C GLY A 74 3.27 -1.85 -6.15
N LEU A 75 2.09 -1.91 -5.51
CA LEU A 75 0.93 -2.61 -6.06
C LEU A 75 0.46 -1.97 -7.36
N ILE A 76 0.23 -0.65 -7.35
CA ILE A 76 -0.24 0.08 -8.53
C ILE A 76 0.82 0.06 -9.63
N VAL A 77 2.10 0.23 -9.27
CA VAL A 77 3.21 0.11 -10.23
C VAL A 77 3.25 -1.28 -10.88
N TRP A 78 3.02 -2.34 -10.09
CA TRP A 78 3.01 -3.72 -10.57
C TRP A 78 1.81 -4.02 -11.48
N LEU A 79 0.62 -3.54 -11.12
CA LEU A 79 -0.60 -3.73 -11.91
C LEU A 79 -0.56 -2.97 -13.24
N GLY A 80 0.04 -1.79 -13.26
CA GLY A 80 0.09 -0.91 -14.42
C GLY A 80 -1.29 -0.45 -14.89
N GLY A 81 -1.35 0.10 -16.12
CA GLY A 81 -2.57 0.65 -16.73
C GLY A 81 -3.28 -0.28 -17.72
N GLY A 82 -3.18 -1.60 -17.50
CA GLY A 82 -3.75 -2.60 -18.41
C GLY A 82 -5.28 -2.59 -18.46
N ARG A 83 -5.84 -3.02 -19.60
CA ARG A 83 -7.29 -3.18 -19.77
C ARG A 83 -7.81 -4.24 -18.76
N GLY A 84 -8.84 -3.92 -17.98
CA GLY A 84 -9.45 -4.83 -17.00
C GLY A 84 -8.81 -4.83 -15.61
N VAL A 85 -7.73 -4.07 -15.36
CA VAL A 85 -7.14 -3.95 -14.00
C VAL A 85 -8.12 -3.32 -13.02
N ALA A 86 -8.78 -2.23 -13.41
CA ALA A 86 -9.77 -1.58 -12.54
C ALA A 86 -10.92 -2.53 -12.18
N ASP A 87 -11.46 -3.26 -13.17
CA ASP A 87 -12.54 -4.22 -12.95
C ASP A 87 -12.10 -5.37 -12.04
N ALA A 88 -10.88 -5.89 -12.23
CA ALA A 88 -10.33 -6.96 -11.40
C ALA A 88 -10.20 -6.56 -9.93
N TRP A 89 -9.89 -5.29 -9.65
CA TRP A 89 -9.69 -4.78 -8.29
C TRP A 89 -10.93 -4.09 -7.70
N GLN A 90 -12.06 -4.12 -8.40
CA GLN A 90 -13.31 -3.51 -7.95
C GLN A 90 -13.78 -4.09 -6.61
N SER A 91 -13.59 -5.39 -6.38
CA SER A 91 -13.96 -6.05 -5.12
C SER A 91 -13.26 -5.46 -3.89
N LEU A 92 -12.01 -4.99 -4.03
CA LEU A 92 -11.31 -4.29 -2.94
C LEU A 92 -11.95 -2.93 -2.65
N LEU A 93 -12.33 -2.20 -3.70
CA LEU A 93 -12.97 -0.89 -3.56
C LEU A 93 -14.37 -1.02 -2.93
N ASP A 94 -15.12 -2.03 -3.37
CA ASP A 94 -16.45 -2.34 -2.84
C ASP A 94 -16.40 -2.81 -1.37
N ALA A 95 -15.33 -3.50 -0.98
CA ALA A 95 -15.13 -3.95 0.40
C ALA A 95 -14.74 -2.79 1.35
N GLN A 96 -14.21 -1.67 0.84
CA GLN A 96 -13.66 -0.58 1.66
C GLN A 96 -14.61 -0.10 2.77
N PRO A 97 -15.93 0.11 2.53
CA PRO A 97 -16.86 0.56 3.55
C PRO A 97 -17.13 -0.48 4.64
N THR A 98 -16.82 -1.75 4.38
CA THR A 98 -17.05 -2.88 5.28
C THR A 98 -15.83 -3.25 6.12
N LEU A 99 -14.65 -2.72 5.76
CA LEU A 99 -13.42 -2.98 6.51
C LEU A 99 -13.51 -2.36 7.91
N PRO A 100 -12.99 -3.03 8.95
CA PRO A 100 -12.92 -2.45 10.29
C PRO A 100 -12.25 -1.07 10.27
N GLU A 101 -12.80 -0.12 11.01
CA GLU A 101 -12.24 1.24 11.10
C GLU A 101 -10.82 1.25 11.70
N SER A 102 -10.52 0.27 12.56
CA SER A 102 -9.21 0.02 13.16
C SER A 102 -8.18 -0.59 12.19
N ASN A 103 -8.58 -0.94 10.97
CA ASN A 103 -7.68 -1.53 9.98
C ASN A 103 -7.19 -0.49 8.98
N HIS A 104 -5.88 -0.45 8.75
CA HIS A 104 -5.19 0.50 7.89
C HIS A 104 -4.52 -0.24 6.74
N LEU A 105 -5.11 -0.18 5.55
CA LEU A 105 -4.47 -0.62 4.32
C LEU A 105 -3.59 0.51 3.79
N VAL A 106 -2.30 0.25 3.63
CA VAL A 106 -1.29 1.20 3.19
C VAL A 106 -0.71 0.72 1.86
N LEU A 107 -0.91 1.52 0.81
CA LEU A 107 -0.27 1.32 -0.48
C LEU A 107 0.92 2.29 -0.59
N LEU A 108 2.12 1.73 -0.65
CA LEU A 108 3.38 2.47 -0.80
C LEU A 108 3.82 2.36 -2.26
N GLU A 109 3.62 3.42 -3.05
CA GLU A 109 3.88 3.37 -4.49
C GLU A 109 5.14 4.16 -4.86
N PRO A 110 6.29 3.49 -5.08
CA PRO A 110 7.50 4.17 -5.50
C PRO A 110 7.34 4.73 -6.93
N ALA A 111 8.22 5.68 -7.29
CA ALA A 111 8.24 6.20 -8.64
C ALA A 111 8.49 5.07 -9.66
N PRO A 112 7.67 4.94 -10.73
CA PRO A 112 7.81 3.84 -11.70
C PRO A 112 9.21 3.87 -12.33
N PRO A 113 9.83 2.75 -12.70
CA PRO A 113 11.17 2.74 -13.32
C PRO A 113 11.21 3.67 -14.54
N ARG A 114 12.31 4.42 -14.71
CA ARG A 114 12.47 5.26 -15.91
C ARG A 114 12.46 4.34 -17.13
N ALA A 115 11.60 4.62 -18.11
CA ALA A 115 11.65 3.92 -19.39
C ALA A 115 13.08 4.02 -19.94
N ALA A 116 13.70 2.87 -20.23
CA ALA A 116 15.01 2.84 -20.85
C ALA A 116 14.95 3.64 -22.14
N ARG A 117 15.78 4.68 -22.25
CA ARG A 117 15.92 5.44 -23.49
C ARG A 117 16.40 4.45 -24.55
N PRO A 118 15.71 4.28 -25.70
CA PRO A 118 16.23 3.44 -26.76
C PRO A 118 17.60 3.98 -27.15
N ALA A 119 18.59 3.08 -27.25
CA ALA A 119 19.92 3.44 -27.74
C ALA A 119 19.75 4.12 -29.09
N ARG A 120 20.18 5.37 -29.20
CA ARG A 120 20.26 6.03 -30.50
C ARG A 120 21.34 5.29 -31.29
N GLY A 121 20.90 4.48 -32.25
CA GLY A 121 21.75 4.00 -33.35
C GLY A 121 22.05 5.13 -34.31
#